data_AF-A0A9D9U6E6-F1
#
_entry.id   AF-A0A9D9U6E6-F1
#
_cell.length_a   1.000
_cell.length_b   1.000
_cell.length_c   1.000
_cell.angle_alpha   90.00
_cell.angle_beta   90.00
_cell.angle_gamma   90.00
#
_symmetry.space_group_name_H-M   'P 1'
#
loop_
_entity.id
_entity.type
_entity.pdbx_description
1 polymer ?
#
loop_
_entity_poly.entity_id
_entity_poly.type
_entity_poly.pdbx_seq_one_letter_code
_entity_poly.pdbx_strand_id
1 'polypeptide(L)'
;DDPSEKDSMFIIFGENQIRFNMFMPGYKENEVFENSMIADFKDSVFYILDVRKKTYSIEMLGSRNAGIEFALSNFKKTGQILQVPCKEYSGEMKTKEGDIYKVSTLVSNKHSYMNARDYSFMNIQPAVMGYKIVLAYKSKSVNNENTMVMAYKIEPGETSSYFDLSKYKQK
;
A
#
# COMPACT_ATOMS: atom_id res chain seq x y z
N ASP A 1 -0.66 19.34 3.83
CA ASP A 1 -1.52 18.23 3.37
C ASP A 1 -1.95 17.43 4.58
N ASP A 2 -3.16 17.71 5.07
CA ASP A 2 -3.74 16.96 6.17
C ASP A 2 -4.18 15.57 5.65
N PRO A 3 -3.72 14.46 6.23
CA PRO A 3 -4.09 13.11 5.79
C PRO A 3 -5.60 12.80 5.94
N SER A 4 -6.37 13.66 6.61
CA SER A 4 -7.82 13.51 6.81
C SER A 4 -8.68 13.96 5.62
N GLU A 5 -8.12 14.67 4.63
CA GLU A 5 -8.90 15.21 3.51
C GLU A 5 -9.02 14.24 2.32
N LYS A 6 -8.15 13.22 2.23
CA LYS A 6 -8.09 12.25 1.12
C LYS A 6 -7.56 10.91 1.60
N ASP A 7 -7.84 9.85 0.85
CA ASP A 7 -7.22 8.54 1.07
C ASP A 7 -5.70 8.68 0.99
N SER A 8 -5.04 8.46 2.13
CA SER A 8 -3.63 8.73 2.29
C SER A 8 -2.93 7.63 3.07
N MET A 9 -1.62 7.50 2.85
CA MET A 9 -0.81 6.47 3.50
C MET A 9 0.42 7.06 4.17
N PHE A 10 0.67 6.60 5.38
CA PHE A 10 1.98 6.66 6.01
C PHE A 10 2.67 5.30 5.82
N ILE A 11 3.82 5.33 5.16
CA ILE A 11 4.64 4.16 4.86
C ILE A 11 5.85 4.15 5.79
N ILE A 12 6.03 3.06 6.54
CA ILE A 12 7.30 2.78 7.23
C ILE A 12 8.03 1.68 6.46
N PHE A 13 9.21 2.05 5.94
CA PHE A 13 10.02 1.22 5.06
C PHE A 13 11.11 0.50 5.86
N GLY A 14 10.90 -0.76 6.24
CA GLY A 14 11.90 -1.58 6.93
C GLY A 14 12.85 -2.29 5.98
N GLU A 15 13.69 -3.19 6.51
CA GLU A 15 14.62 -3.98 5.69
C GLU A 15 13.90 -5.11 4.93
N ASN A 16 13.10 -5.91 5.64
CA ASN A 16 12.36 -7.05 5.10
C ASN A 16 10.85 -6.94 5.32
N GLN A 17 10.38 -5.78 5.74
CA GLN A 17 8.99 -5.56 6.10
C GLN A 17 8.57 -4.13 5.80
N ILE A 18 7.31 -3.96 5.45
CA ILE A 18 6.69 -2.68 5.18
C ILE A 18 5.46 -2.53 6.05
N ARG A 19 5.30 -1.37 6.69
CA ARG A 19 4.07 -1.02 7.40
C ARG A 19 3.35 0.09 6.67
N PHE A 20 2.05 -0.10 6.50
CA PHE A 20 1.13 0.88 5.96
C PHE A 20 0.15 1.28 7.05
N ASN A 21 0.08 2.57 7.35
CA ASN A 21 -1.05 3.16 8.07
C ASN A 21 -1.85 3.95 7.04
N MET A 22 -3.01 3.43 6.68
CA MET A 22 -3.92 4.07 5.74
C MET A 22 -4.95 4.88 6.50
N PHE A 23 -5.17 6.11 6.03
CA PHE A 23 -6.15 7.04 6.56
C PHE A 23 -7.21 7.26 5.49
N MET A 24 -8.46 6.97 5.83
CA MET A 24 -9.62 7.20 4.96
C MET A 24 -10.54 8.20 5.65
N PRO A 25 -11.01 9.25 4.97
CA PRO A 25 -12.02 10.15 5.50
C PRO A 25 -13.28 9.37 5.86
N GLY A 26 -13.87 9.67 7.02
CA GLY A 26 -15.11 9.06 7.49
C GLY A 26 -16.35 9.73 6.90
N TYR A 27 -17.51 9.32 7.42
CA TYR A 27 -18.80 9.87 6.96
C TYR A 27 -19.11 11.23 7.59
N LYS A 28 -18.48 11.54 8.73
CA LYS A 28 -18.62 12.80 9.45
C LYS A 28 -17.38 13.67 9.28
N GLU A 29 -17.58 14.98 9.35
CA GLU A 29 -16.49 15.95 9.43
C GLU A 29 -15.56 15.61 10.61
N ASN A 30 -14.25 15.51 10.34
CA ASN A 30 -13.19 15.10 11.28
C ASN A 30 -13.17 13.61 11.68
N GLU A 31 -14.02 12.75 11.10
CA GLU A 31 -13.88 11.31 11.27
C GLU A 31 -12.79 10.79 10.32
N VAL A 32 -11.84 10.01 10.84
CA VAL A 32 -10.80 9.35 10.04
C VAL A 32 -10.72 7.89 10.46
N PHE A 33 -10.87 6.99 9.50
CA PHE A 33 -10.61 5.57 9.68
C PHE A 33 -9.13 5.30 9.46
N GLU A 34 -8.49 4.68 10.44
CA GLU A 34 -7.10 4.24 10.36
C GLU A 34 -7.06 2.72 10.26
N ASN A 35 -6.45 2.22 9.19
CA ASN A 35 -6.09 0.82 9.07
C ASN A 35 -4.58 0.66 9.10
N SER A 36 -4.08 -0.13 10.03
CA SER A 36 -2.65 -0.38 10.19
C SER A 36 -2.34 -1.82 9.81
N MET A 37 -1.36 -2.00 8.94
CA MET A 37 -1.05 -3.27 8.31
C MET A 37 0.46 -3.43 8.15
N ILE A 38 0.98 -4.63 8.37
CA ILE A 38 2.40 -4.97 8.17
C ILE A 38 2.50 -6.13 7.19
N ALA A 39 3.26 -5.96 6.11
CA ALA A 39 3.68 -7.08 5.28
C ALA A 39 5.14 -7.42 5.64
N ASP A 40 5.35 -8.65 6.10
CA ASP A 40 6.67 -9.22 6.37
C ASP A 40 7.05 -10.16 5.23
N PHE A 41 8.04 -9.75 4.45
CA PHE A 41 8.50 -10.48 3.27
C PHE A 41 9.42 -11.64 3.63
N LYS A 42 10.02 -11.65 4.83
CA LYS A 42 10.90 -12.73 5.27
C LYS A 42 10.07 -13.98 5.59
N ASP A 43 9.01 -13.80 6.37
CA ASP A 43 8.13 -14.91 6.80
C ASP A 43 6.92 -15.09 5.86
N SER A 44 6.81 -14.22 4.84
CA SER A 44 5.72 -14.20 3.85
C SER A 44 4.32 -14.04 4.48
N VAL A 45 4.23 -13.25 5.55
CA VAL A 45 3.01 -13.04 6.34
C VAL A 45 2.53 -11.59 6.29
N PHE A 46 1.23 -11.43 6.49
CA PHE A 46 0.53 -10.16 6.53
C PHE A 46 -0.19 -10.02 7.86
N TYR A 47 0.12 -8.96 8.59
CA TYR A 47 -0.53 -8.62 9.84
C TYR A 47 -1.52 -7.48 9.62
N ILE A 48 -2.75 -7.67 10.10
CA ILE A 48 -3.76 -6.61 10.16
C ILE A 48 -3.91 -6.21 11.61
N LEU A 49 -3.58 -4.96 11.94
CA LEU A 49 -3.56 -4.46 13.30
C LEU A 49 -4.81 -3.64 13.61
N ASP A 50 -5.47 -4.00 14.70
CA ASP A 50 -6.46 -3.15 15.37
C ASP A 50 -5.73 -2.37 16.47
N VAL A 51 -5.28 -1.16 16.13
CA VAL A 51 -4.48 -0.30 17.00
C VAL A 51 -5.24 0.11 18.26
N ARG A 52 -6.58 0.19 18.19
CA ARG A 52 -7.47 0.56 19.30
C ARG A 52 -7.64 -0.60 20.28
N LYS A 53 -7.98 -1.79 19.77
CA LYS A 53 -8.19 -2.99 20.60
C LYS A 53 -6.88 -3.67 21.00
N LYS A 54 -5.75 -3.26 20.43
CA LYS A 54 -4.44 -3.91 20.59
C LYS A 54 -4.51 -5.38 20.22
N THR A 55 -5.08 -5.65 19.05
CA THR A 55 -5.19 -7.01 18.51
C THR A 55 -4.70 -7.09 17.08
N TYR A 56 -4.37 -8.28 16.60
CA TYR A 56 -3.99 -8.50 15.21
C TYR A 56 -4.51 -9.83 14.67
N SER A 57 -4.66 -9.91 13.35
CA SER A 57 -4.86 -11.17 12.62
C SER A 57 -3.71 -11.38 11.63
N ILE A 58 -3.47 -12.63 11.27
CA ILE A 58 -2.38 -13.05 10.38
C ILE A 58 -2.99 -13.67 9.13
N GLU A 59 -2.43 -13.33 7.97
CA GLU A 59 -2.73 -13.97 6.69
C GLU A 59 -1.42 -14.24 5.92
N MET A 60 -1.43 -15.17 4.98
CA MET A 60 -0.30 -15.37 4.07
C MET A 60 -0.33 -14.32 2.95
N LEU A 61 0.82 -13.68 2.65
CA LEU A 61 0.89 -12.68 1.57
C LEU A 61 0.42 -13.25 0.22
N GLY A 62 0.75 -14.52 -0.06
CA GLY A 62 0.32 -15.20 -1.29
C GLY A 62 -1.20 -15.24 -1.47
N SER A 63 -1.96 -15.35 -0.38
CA SER A 63 -3.43 -15.38 -0.43
C SER A 63 -4.03 -14.04 -0.86
N ARG A 64 -3.36 -12.91 -0.54
CA ARG A 64 -3.81 -11.57 -0.92
C ARG A 64 -3.47 -11.16 -2.35
N ASN A 65 -2.39 -11.73 -2.89
CA ASN A 65 -2.01 -11.54 -4.29
C ASN A 65 -2.79 -12.47 -5.25
N ALA A 66 -3.49 -13.48 -4.73
CA ALA A 66 -4.14 -14.49 -5.55
C ALA A 66 -5.32 -13.90 -6.35
N GLY A 67 -5.23 -13.98 -7.67
CA GLY A 67 -6.30 -13.62 -8.60
C GLY A 67 -6.31 -12.17 -9.08
N ILE A 68 -5.31 -11.36 -8.72
CA ILE A 68 -5.17 -10.00 -9.26
C ILE A 68 -4.02 -9.97 -10.27
N GLU A 69 -4.29 -9.46 -11.46
CA GLU A 69 -3.32 -9.36 -12.54
C GLU A 69 -3.08 -7.89 -12.90
N PHE A 70 -1.82 -7.47 -12.93
CA PHE A 70 -1.41 -6.13 -13.33
C PHE A 70 -0.71 -6.18 -14.69
N ALA A 71 -1.27 -5.49 -15.67
CA ALA A 71 -0.69 -5.29 -17.00
C ALA A 71 -0.26 -3.83 -17.14
N LEU A 72 0.88 -3.48 -16.54
CA LEU A 72 1.36 -2.09 -16.44
C LEU A 72 2.62 -1.87 -17.25
N SER A 73 2.64 -0.78 -17.99
CA SER A 73 3.79 -0.35 -18.78
C SER A 73 4.35 0.94 -18.23
N ASN A 74 5.68 1.09 -18.31
CA ASN A 74 6.35 2.34 -17.98
C ASN A 74 5.82 3.44 -18.91
N PHE A 75 5.09 4.38 -18.32
CA PHE A 75 4.67 5.58 -18.99
C PHE A 75 5.83 6.56 -18.89
N LYS A 76 6.34 7.09 -20.01
CA LYS A 76 7.55 7.96 -20.05
C LYS A 76 7.49 9.21 -19.14
N LYS A 77 6.35 9.44 -18.48
CA LYS A 77 6.11 10.49 -17.52
C LYS A 77 6.72 10.15 -16.16
N THR A 78 7.34 11.15 -15.56
CA THR A 78 7.82 11.09 -14.17
C THR A 78 6.99 12.03 -13.31
N GLY A 79 6.70 11.59 -12.09
CA GLY A 79 6.05 12.40 -11.06
C GLY A 79 6.97 12.60 -9.86
N GLN A 80 6.47 13.30 -8.85
CA GLN A 80 7.16 13.49 -7.59
C GLN A 80 6.14 13.36 -6.45
N ILE A 81 6.45 12.50 -5.47
CA ILE A 81 5.69 12.36 -4.22
C ILE A 81 6.66 12.56 -3.07
N LEU A 82 6.37 13.47 -2.13
CA LEU A 82 7.24 13.76 -0.97
C LEU A 82 8.71 14.07 -1.35
N GLN A 83 8.92 14.84 -2.42
CA GLN A 83 10.26 15.14 -2.97
C GLN A 83 11.04 13.91 -3.46
N VAL A 84 10.37 12.77 -3.62
CA VAL A 84 10.92 11.55 -4.19
C VAL A 84 10.51 11.46 -5.66
N PRO A 85 11.46 11.42 -6.60
CA PRO A 85 11.16 11.18 -8.01
C PRO A 85 10.54 9.80 -8.21
N CYS A 86 9.44 9.75 -8.95
CA CYS A 86 8.71 8.53 -9.24
C CYS A 86 8.56 8.31 -10.74
N LYS A 87 8.69 7.07 -11.19
CA LYS A 87 8.29 6.67 -12.54
C LYS A 87 6.81 6.33 -12.53
N GLU A 88 6.08 6.78 -13.55
CA GLU A 88 4.69 6.41 -13.72
C GLU A 88 4.58 5.07 -14.47
N TYR A 89 3.80 4.14 -13.94
CA TYR A 89 3.40 2.92 -14.65
C TYR A 89 1.89 2.91 -14.77
N SER A 90 1.38 2.72 -15.98
CA SER A 90 -0.05 2.82 -16.26
C SER A 90 -0.49 1.65 -17.17
N GLY A 91 -1.75 1.26 -17.03
CA GLY A 91 -2.33 0.15 -17.78
C GLY A 91 -3.60 -0.35 -17.11
N GLU A 92 -3.73 -1.66 -17.03
CA GLU A 92 -4.93 -2.33 -16.54
C GLU A 92 -4.64 -3.23 -15.36
N MET A 93 -5.61 -3.31 -14.45
CA MET A 93 -5.67 -4.30 -13.39
C MET A 93 -6.93 -5.15 -13.61
N LYS A 94 -6.79 -6.47 -13.51
CA LYS A 94 -7.91 -7.41 -13.49
C LYS A 94 -8.06 -8.02 -12.10
N THR A 95 -9.25 -7.98 -11.52
CA THR A 95 -9.53 -8.61 -10.22
C THR A 95 -9.85 -10.09 -10.38
N LYS A 96 -9.96 -10.80 -9.25
CA LYS A 96 -10.29 -12.23 -9.22
C LYS A 96 -11.67 -12.51 -9.80
N GLU A 97 -12.59 -11.56 -9.62
CA GLU A 97 -13.96 -11.57 -10.10
C GLU A 97 -14.05 -11.27 -11.60
N GLY A 98 -12.94 -10.81 -12.21
CA GLY A 98 -12.84 -10.51 -13.64
C GLY A 98 -13.07 -9.03 -13.98
N ASP A 99 -13.29 -8.17 -12.98
CA ASP A 99 -13.45 -6.74 -13.19
C ASP A 99 -12.14 -6.11 -13.68
N ILE A 100 -12.27 -5.15 -14.60
CA ILE A 100 -11.13 -4.46 -15.20
C ILE A 100 -11.13 -3.00 -14.77
N TYR A 101 -9.99 -2.56 -14.25
CA TYR A 101 -9.73 -1.19 -13.82
C TYR A 101 -8.60 -0.60 -14.65
N LYS A 102 -8.76 0.67 -15.05
CA LYS A 102 -7.62 1.46 -15.51
C LYS A 102 -6.85 1.91 -14.28
N VAL A 103 -5.56 1.65 -14.25
CA VAL A 103 -4.73 1.96 -13.10
C VAL A 103 -3.46 2.72 -13.50
N SER A 104 -2.97 3.55 -12.58
CA SER A 104 -1.70 4.26 -12.69
C SER A 104 -1.01 4.27 -11.34
N THR A 105 0.30 4.07 -11.33
CA THR A 105 1.12 4.01 -10.12
C THR A 105 2.32 4.93 -10.25
N LEU A 106 2.71 5.57 -9.15
CA LEU A 106 3.97 6.31 -9.05
C LEU A 106 4.94 5.49 -8.19
N VAL A 107 5.90 4.85 -8.86
CA VAL A 107 6.87 3.95 -8.24
C VAL A 107 8.12 4.71 -7.83
N SER A 108 8.51 4.60 -6.57
CA SER A 108 9.66 5.31 -5.99
C SER A 108 10.98 4.90 -6.65
N ASN A 109 11.82 5.88 -7.00
CA ASN A 109 13.20 5.57 -7.42
C ASN A 109 14.20 5.46 -6.27
N LYS A 110 13.79 5.68 -5.02
CA LYS A 110 14.69 5.71 -3.84
C LYS A 110 14.56 4.52 -2.90
N HIS A 111 13.40 3.84 -2.89
CA HIS A 111 13.12 2.79 -1.89
C HIS A 111 12.83 1.47 -2.60
N SER A 112 13.58 0.43 -2.24
CA SER A 112 13.47 -0.89 -2.86
C SER A 112 13.75 -2.05 -1.91
N TYR A 113 12.96 -3.11 -2.04
CA TYR A 113 13.18 -4.40 -1.39
C TYR A 113 13.86 -5.36 -2.35
N MET A 114 15.01 -5.92 -1.99
CA MET A 114 15.65 -6.94 -2.84
C MET A 114 14.87 -8.26 -2.83
N ASN A 115 14.17 -8.56 -1.73
CA ASN A 115 13.52 -9.85 -1.51
C ASN A 115 12.04 -9.89 -1.91
N ALA A 116 11.47 -8.76 -2.33
CA ALA A 116 10.05 -8.67 -2.71
C ALA A 116 9.91 -7.93 -4.04
N ARG A 117 9.61 -8.67 -5.11
CA ARG A 117 9.49 -8.11 -6.46
C ARG A 117 8.18 -7.36 -6.65
N ASP A 118 7.07 -8.06 -6.45
CA ASP A 118 5.72 -7.55 -6.69
C ASP A 118 4.82 -7.97 -5.53
N TYR A 119 4.11 -7.01 -4.92
CA TYR A 119 3.19 -7.26 -3.82
C TYR A 119 2.01 -6.30 -3.87
N SER A 120 0.80 -6.84 -3.74
CA SER A 120 -0.45 -6.09 -3.74
C SER A 120 -1.05 -6.03 -2.34
N PHE A 121 -1.50 -4.83 -2.02
CA PHE A 121 -2.09 -4.38 -0.78
C PHE A 121 -3.59 -4.17 -0.96
N MET A 122 -4.38 -4.46 0.08
CA MET A 122 -5.85 -4.34 0.07
C MET A 122 -6.54 -5.06 -1.11
N ASN A 123 -5.93 -6.10 -1.66
CA ASN A 123 -6.44 -6.86 -2.81
C ASN A 123 -6.65 -6.03 -4.10
N ILE A 124 -6.19 -4.78 -4.18
CA ILE A 124 -6.35 -3.94 -5.39
C ILE A 124 -5.17 -2.99 -5.64
N GLN A 125 -4.40 -2.62 -4.62
CA GLN A 125 -3.38 -1.58 -4.74
C GLN A 125 -1.99 -2.23 -4.73
N PRO A 126 -1.16 -2.12 -5.78
CA PRO A 126 0.22 -2.56 -5.69
C PRO A 126 0.96 -1.71 -4.63
N ALA A 127 1.60 -2.38 -3.69
CA ALA A 127 2.43 -1.77 -2.64
C ALA A 127 3.91 -1.82 -3.01
N VAL A 128 4.34 -2.90 -3.66
CA VAL A 128 5.68 -3.07 -4.22
C VAL A 128 5.52 -3.50 -5.68
N MET A 129 6.29 -2.87 -6.57
CA MET A 129 6.28 -3.13 -8.00
C MET A 129 7.71 -3.03 -8.53
N GLY A 130 8.19 -4.10 -9.17
CA GLY A 130 9.56 -4.17 -9.66
C GLY A 130 10.59 -3.85 -8.58
N TYR A 131 10.43 -4.47 -7.40
CA TYR A 131 11.25 -4.30 -6.19
C TYR A 131 11.11 -2.96 -5.50
N LYS A 132 10.30 -2.03 -6.01
CA LYS A 132 10.22 -0.66 -5.52
C LYS A 132 8.85 -0.36 -4.94
N ILE A 133 8.80 0.49 -3.92
CA ILE A 133 7.52 0.83 -3.31
C ILE A 133 6.70 1.75 -4.22
N VAL A 134 5.39 1.60 -4.15
CA VAL A 134 4.42 2.49 -4.80
C VAL A 134 4.06 3.62 -3.84
N LEU A 135 4.26 4.86 -4.25
CA LEU A 135 3.97 6.06 -3.45
C LEU A 135 2.64 6.72 -3.82
N ALA A 136 2.08 6.40 -4.98
CA ALA A 136 0.71 6.77 -5.31
C ALA A 136 0.09 5.70 -6.18
N TYR A 137 -1.20 5.47 -5.98
CA TYR A 137 -2.02 4.56 -6.75
C TYR A 137 -3.31 5.27 -7.15
N LYS A 138 -3.68 5.15 -8.41
CA LYS A 138 -4.95 5.58 -8.92
C LYS A 138 -5.62 4.43 -9.65
N SER A 139 -6.89 4.20 -9.38
CA SER A 139 -7.74 3.29 -10.14
C SER A 139 -8.97 4.00 -10.68
N LYS A 140 -9.52 3.46 -11.76
CA LYS A 140 -10.80 3.87 -12.32
C LYS A 140 -11.54 2.65 -12.86
N SER A 141 -12.74 2.39 -12.36
CA SER A 141 -13.62 1.32 -12.82
C SER A 141 -14.36 1.70 -14.11
N VAL A 142 -15.01 0.72 -14.74
CA VAL A 142 -15.91 0.93 -15.90
C VAL A 142 -17.12 1.80 -15.55
N ASN A 143 -17.54 1.81 -14.28
CA ASN A 143 -18.64 2.62 -13.76
C ASN A 143 -18.21 4.04 -13.35
N ASN A 144 -17.02 4.47 -13.78
CA ASN A 144 -16.41 5.76 -13.43
C ASN A 144 -16.07 5.97 -11.94
N GLU A 145 -16.17 4.95 -11.10
CA GLU A 145 -15.67 5.03 -9.73
C GLU A 145 -14.15 5.17 -9.76
N ASN A 146 -13.62 6.06 -8.93
CA ASN A 146 -12.19 6.33 -8.86
C ASN A 146 -11.68 6.16 -7.43
N THR A 147 -10.46 5.66 -7.31
CA THR A 147 -9.74 5.64 -6.05
C THR A 147 -8.40 6.31 -6.28
N MET A 148 -7.96 7.13 -5.34
CA MET A 148 -6.65 7.77 -5.39
C MET A 148 -6.04 7.75 -4.01
N VAL A 149 -5.02 6.92 -3.85
CA VAL A 149 -4.28 6.77 -2.60
C VAL A 149 -2.88 7.33 -2.79
N MET A 150 -2.44 8.22 -1.91
CA MET A 150 -1.10 8.81 -1.96
C MET A 150 -0.37 8.70 -0.63
N ALA A 151 0.93 8.44 -0.71
CA ALA A 151 1.81 8.56 0.43
C ALA A 151 1.94 10.03 0.83
N TYR A 152 1.52 10.36 2.05
CA TYR A 152 1.72 11.69 2.63
C TYR A 152 2.94 11.73 3.56
N LYS A 153 3.44 10.55 3.97
CA LYS A 153 4.66 10.41 4.74
C LYS A 153 5.35 9.08 4.42
N ILE A 154 6.68 9.11 4.40
CA ILE A 154 7.53 7.92 4.39
C ILE A 154 8.62 8.07 5.45
N GLU A 155 8.82 7.02 6.25
CA GLU A 155 9.92 6.96 7.20
C GLU A 155 10.78 5.71 6.96
N PRO A 156 12.12 5.84 7.03
CA PRO A 156 12.98 4.68 7.10
C PRO A 156 12.72 3.95 8.42
N GLY A 157 12.58 2.63 8.35
CA GLY A 157 12.27 1.72 9.44
C GLY A 157 13.47 1.39 10.31
N GLU A 158 14.31 2.38 10.63
CA GLU A 158 15.42 2.25 11.58
C GLU A 158 14.95 2.00 13.03
N THR A 159 13.64 1.89 13.25
CA THR A 159 13.05 1.56 14.55
C THR A 159 12.20 0.29 14.44
N SER A 160 12.76 -0.81 14.96
CA SER A 160 12.07 -2.10 15.14
C SER A 160 10.73 -1.97 15.88
N SER A 161 10.55 -0.90 16.65
CA SER A 161 9.32 -0.58 17.37
C SER A 161 8.09 -0.38 16.47
N TYR A 162 8.24 0.04 15.21
CA TYR A 162 7.11 0.13 14.27
C TYR A 162 6.55 -1.23 13.87
N PHE A 163 7.34 -2.28 14.04
CA PHE A 163 6.99 -3.65 13.67
C PHE A 163 6.78 -4.55 14.90
N ASP A 164 6.97 -4.00 16.09
CA ASP A 164 6.82 -4.73 17.35
C ASP A 164 5.33 -5.02 17.65
N LEU A 165 5.01 -6.32 17.65
CA LEU A 165 3.68 -6.84 17.97
C LEU A 165 3.54 -7.23 19.45
N SER A 166 4.56 -7.04 20.30
CA SER A 166 4.55 -7.45 21.72
C SER A 166 3.37 -6.89 22.53
N LYS A 167 2.87 -5.72 22.13
CA LYS A 167 1.73 -5.04 22.75
C LYS A 167 0.38 -5.46 22.18
N TYR A 168 0.34 -6.36 21.19
CA TYR A 168 -0.86 -6.81 20.52
C TYR A 168 -1.16 -8.28 20.84
N LYS A 169 -2.45 -8.62 20.94
CA LYS A 169 -2.92 -10.00 21.09
C LYS A 169 -3.41 -10.54 19.75
N GLN A 170 -3.05 -11.77 19.42
CA GLN A 170 -3.59 -12.43 18.23
C GLN A 170 -5.09 -12.72 18.45
N LYS A 171 -5.91 -12.45 17.43
CA LYS A 171 -7.33 -12.83 17.37
C LYS A 171 -7.50 -14.29 16.99
#